data_AF-A0A9P4QW83-F1
#
_entry.id   AF-A0A9P4QW83-F1
#
_cell.length_a   1.000
_cell.length_b   1.000
_cell.length_c   1.000
_cell.angle_alpha   90.00
_cell.angle_beta   90.00
_cell.angle_gamma   90.00
#
_symmetry.space_group_name_H-M   'P 1'
#
loop_
_entity.id
_entity.type
_entity.pdbx_description
1 polymer ?
#
loop_
_entity_poly.entity_id
_entity_poly.type
_entity_poly.pdbx_seq_one_letter_code
_entity_poly.pdbx_strand_id
1 'polypeptide(L)'
;MDWRLLEYAKNAEDTASGLHVFKDEIPRYAKDITGDIAELFAISNALHQLHEGLDLSQYGRHASRILRDLGIILPSLGYTLDDVRDMFSRKRTKKQAPGAFPGTPPYHEIWVDHCEDLKSQGIALPVRLELYRMFLQGLFDILKGEPSDHEIDHIRARLTRLLKAQKPVDSYFTGLNLNPHGSHSNAFRVNVNAGVQGPRTPNPQPSYTNRPKMPHYQTFPATFPAYSHAPPPPPPPPPPPPPPPPPAHSPMYGEIPFVPPPVPEIPHSPTYSTASSQTYSTHSNDSGGPVAHWAMKIFDGRHSSTPFATVDTRQATKCLGRDESAAIELLDKDGFQKVLELPFEATNVWVRLYWRSTDQRARILFLTLDPSGKRMRHCIPLTGVKILRTESCLQLCRVNRQDGQLDLWANLRFTLYERMVLFYCTLVAMKCQDQVAKAPGLEDYFEPGEEEEFGGEIEDDRYRHALRIFKDVDSGGVRFEATARRGPLKRIPIWTAFVTQYIGHRSWMKRVGHTTVQFKDLHPYVFCEGYKPPRGPSGRYQLTFTSPEDTRQFMEIFHRIRTQR
;
A
#
# COMPACT_ATOMS: atom_id res chain seq x y z
N MET A 1 9.46 -28.04 12.08
CA MET A 1 10.27 -26.87 11.70
C MET A 1 9.85 -26.50 10.30
N ASP A 2 9.22 -25.34 10.15
CA ASP A 2 8.79 -24.85 8.84
C ASP A 2 9.98 -24.08 8.25
N TRP A 3 10.70 -24.70 7.31
CA TRP A 3 11.95 -24.15 6.76
C TRP A 3 11.72 -22.99 5.79
N ARG A 4 10.47 -22.53 5.64
CA ARG A 4 10.10 -21.32 4.90
C ARG A 4 10.65 -21.32 3.47
N LEU A 5 10.74 -22.50 2.84
CA LEU A 5 11.27 -22.64 1.47
C LEU A 5 10.50 -21.75 0.48
N LEU A 6 9.17 -21.69 0.64
CA LEU A 6 8.29 -20.81 -0.13
C LEU A 6 8.54 -19.32 0.13
N GLU A 7 8.96 -18.94 1.35
CA GLU A 7 9.34 -17.56 1.67
C GLU A 7 10.63 -17.18 0.94
N TYR A 8 11.63 -18.07 0.92
CA TYR A 8 12.87 -17.86 0.17
C TYR A 8 12.65 -17.87 -1.35
N ALA A 9 11.72 -18.69 -1.85
CA ALA A 9 11.34 -18.72 -3.25
C ALA A 9 10.76 -17.38 -3.69
N LYS A 10 9.78 -16.89 -2.92
CA LYS A 10 9.20 -15.56 -3.13
C LYS A 10 10.25 -14.45 -3.02
N ASN A 11 11.14 -14.52 -2.03
CA ASN A 11 12.22 -13.53 -1.90
C ASN A 11 13.14 -13.50 -3.12
N ALA A 12 13.44 -14.65 -3.73
CA ALA A 12 14.25 -14.69 -4.96
C ALA A 12 13.52 -14.04 -6.15
N GLU A 13 12.20 -14.26 -6.29
CA GLU A 13 11.37 -13.63 -7.32
C GLU A 13 11.23 -12.12 -7.13
N ASP A 14 11.06 -11.67 -5.88
CA ASP A 14 11.00 -10.25 -5.53
C ASP A 14 12.34 -9.57 -5.85
N THR A 15 13.48 -10.22 -5.54
CA THR A 15 14.81 -9.72 -5.91
C THR A 15 15.01 -9.68 -7.43
N ALA A 16 14.54 -10.69 -8.17
CA ALA A 16 14.61 -10.72 -9.64
C ALA A 16 13.79 -9.59 -10.26
N SER A 17 12.59 -9.35 -9.73
CA SER A 17 11.71 -8.24 -10.15
C SER A 17 12.36 -6.89 -9.88
N GLY A 18 13.06 -6.74 -8.74
CA GLY A 18 13.84 -5.54 -8.42
C GLY A 18 14.99 -5.28 -9.41
N LEU A 19 15.73 -6.32 -9.80
CA LEU A 19 16.79 -6.21 -10.82
C LEU A 19 16.23 -5.87 -12.22
N HIS A 20 15.00 -6.31 -12.53
CA HIS A 20 14.37 -6.00 -13.81
C HIS A 20 14.11 -4.50 -14.01
N VAL A 21 13.73 -3.78 -12.95
CA VAL A 21 13.56 -2.31 -13.00
C VAL A 21 14.88 -1.60 -13.29
N PHE A 22 15.99 -2.18 -12.81
CA PHE A 22 17.32 -1.59 -12.91
C PHE A 22 18.02 -1.83 -14.26
N LYS A 23 17.65 -2.90 -14.95
CA LYS A 23 18.16 -3.25 -16.28
C LYS A 23 18.01 -2.10 -17.28
N ASP A 24 16.91 -1.35 -17.20
CA ASP A 24 16.60 -0.25 -18.10
C ASP A 24 17.39 1.03 -17.78
N GLU A 25 17.83 1.20 -16.52
CA GLU A 25 18.62 2.35 -16.05
C GLU A 25 20.11 2.22 -16.39
N ILE A 26 20.63 1.00 -16.53
CA ILE A 26 22.03 0.73 -16.90
C ILE A 26 22.17 -0.28 -18.06
N PRO A 27 21.78 0.09 -19.28
CA PRO A 27 21.76 -0.82 -20.44
C PRO A 27 23.08 -1.55 -20.72
N ARG A 28 24.21 -0.95 -20.33
CA ARG A 28 25.56 -1.54 -20.49
C ARG A 28 25.71 -2.90 -19.79
N TYR A 29 25.03 -3.10 -18.66
CA TYR A 29 25.09 -4.34 -17.89
C TYR A 29 23.81 -5.19 -18.05
N ALA A 30 22.93 -4.83 -18.98
CA ALA A 30 21.64 -5.49 -19.15
C ALA A 30 21.75 -7.00 -19.39
N LYS A 31 22.83 -7.46 -20.04
CA LYS A 31 23.10 -8.89 -20.26
C LYS A 31 23.40 -9.61 -18.96
N ASP A 32 24.28 -9.05 -18.14
CA ASP A 32 24.70 -9.64 -16.86
C ASP A 32 23.52 -9.68 -15.88
N ILE A 33 22.78 -8.57 -15.80
CA ILE A 33 21.56 -8.46 -14.97
C ILE A 33 20.49 -9.46 -15.43
N THR A 34 20.32 -9.65 -16.74
CA THR A 34 19.36 -10.65 -17.26
C THR A 34 19.79 -12.07 -16.88
N GLY A 35 21.10 -12.35 -16.85
CA GLY A 35 21.63 -13.62 -16.35
C GLY A 35 21.32 -13.83 -14.87
N ASP A 36 21.57 -12.83 -14.03
CA ASP A 36 21.27 -12.89 -12.59
C ASP A 36 19.76 -13.07 -12.33
N ILE A 37 18.89 -12.38 -13.08
CA ILE A 37 17.43 -12.53 -13.03
C ILE A 37 17.02 -13.97 -13.36
N ALA A 38 17.59 -14.56 -14.42
CA ALA A 38 17.28 -15.93 -14.82
C ALA A 38 17.68 -16.95 -13.74
N GLU A 39 18.85 -16.77 -13.13
CA GLU A 39 19.30 -17.63 -12.02
C GLU A 39 18.39 -17.48 -10.78
N LEU A 40 17.91 -16.28 -10.46
CA LEU A 40 16.98 -16.07 -9.34
C LEU A 40 15.62 -16.77 -9.54
N PHE A 41 15.05 -16.72 -10.74
CA PHE A 41 13.84 -17.50 -11.05
C PHE A 41 14.10 -19.01 -11.01
N ALA A 42 15.27 -19.46 -11.46
CA ALA A 42 15.65 -20.86 -11.38
C ALA A 42 15.83 -21.33 -9.91
N ILE A 43 16.38 -20.48 -9.04
CA ILE A 43 16.45 -20.71 -7.59
C ILE A 43 15.04 -20.81 -6.98
N SER A 44 14.12 -19.89 -7.33
CA SER A 44 12.72 -19.95 -6.86
C SER A 44 12.09 -21.29 -7.22
N ASN A 45 12.17 -21.68 -8.50
CA ASN A 45 11.63 -22.95 -8.97
C ASN A 45 12.27 -24.16 -8.26
N ALA A 46 13.58 -24.16 -8.03
CA ALA A 46 14.25 -25.22 -7.28
C ALA A 46 13.77 -25.32 -5.82
N LEU A 47 13.49 -24.20 -5.16
CA LEU A 47 12.92 -24.16 -3.81
C LEU A 47 11.48 -24.69 -3.78
N HIS A 48 10.66 -24.37 -4.78
CA HIS A 48 9.32 -24.93 -4.94
C HIS A 48 9.35 -26.45 -5.12
N GLN A 49 10.19 -26.96 -6.04
CA GLN A 49 10.34 -28.39 -6.27
C GLN A 49 10.83 -29.14 -5.03
N LEU A 50 11.79 -28.55 -4.30
CA LEU A 50 12.28 -29.14 -3.06
C LEU A 50 11.21 -29.15 -1.96
N HIS A 51 10.39 -28.10 -1.84
CA HIS A 51 9.27 -28.06 -0.90
C HIS A 51 8.23 -29.14 -1.18
N GLU A 52 7.77 -29.24 -2.43
CA GLU A 52 6.80 -30.28 -2.84
C GLU A 52 7.37 -31.69 -2.65
N GLY A 53 8.65 -31.89 -3.01
CA GLY A 53 9.32 -33.17 -2.82
C GLY A 53 9.45 -33.56 -1.36
N LEU A 54 9.68 -32.60 -0.47
CA LEU A 54 9.79 -32.79 0.98
C LEU A 54 8.43 -33.13 1.61
N ASP A 55 7.33 -32.61 1.09
CA ASP A 55 5.98 -32.94 1.56
C ASP A 55 5.53 -34.34 1.09
N LEU A 56 5.94 -34.76 -0.10
CA LEU A 56 5.59 -36.07 -0.68
C LEU A 56 6.47 -37.23 -0.18
N SER A 57 7.72 -36.94 0.21
CA SER A 57 8.67 -37.95 0.69
C SER A 57 8.39 -38.36 2.14
N GLN A 58 7.90 -39.57 2.36
CA GLN A 58 7.86 -40.20 3.69
C GLN A 58 9.30 -40.50 4.17
N TYR A 59 9.87 -39.52 4.86
CA TYR A 59 11.25 -39.43 5.30
C TYR A 59 11.81 -40.69 5.98
N GLY A 60 12.76 -41.36 5.32
CA GLY A 60 13.53 -42.44 5.96
C GLY A 60 15.00 -42.08 6.18
N ARG A 61 15.76 -41.87 5.09
CA ARG A 61 17.22 -41.97 5.14
C ARG A 61 18.01 -40.69 4.81
N HIS A 62 17.48 -39.81 3.96
CA HIS A 62 18.22 -38.62 3.48
C HIS A 62 17.75 -37.29 4.07
N ALA A 63 16.63 -37.32 4.81
CA ALA A 63 15.99 -36.17 5.45
C ALA A 63 16.96 -35.34 6.29
N SER A 64 17.68 -36.00 7.20
CA SER A 64 18.59 -35.36 8.15
C SER A 64 19.78 -34.67 7.45
N ARG A 65 20.26 -35.23 6.33
CA ARG A 65 21.30 -34.62 5.50
C ARG A 65 20.77 -33.35 4.83
N ILE A 66 19.60 -33.43 4.19
CA ILE A 66 18.97 -32.30 3.49
C ILE A 66 18.68 -31.17 4.47
N LEU A 67 18.12 -31.46 5.65
CA LEU A 67 17.83 -30.44 6.67
C LEU A 67 19.09 -29.72 7.17
N ARG A 68 20.19 -30.44 7.37
CA ARG A 68 21.48 -29.83 7.75
C ARG A 68 22.01 -28.91 6.65
N ASP A 69 21.83 -29.31 5.40
CA ASP A 69 22.29 -28.55 4.25
C ASP A 69 21.45 -27.30 4.00
N LEU A 70 20.13 -27.39 4.20
CA LEU A 70 19.21 -26.24 4.23
C LEU A 70 19.63 -25.19 5.27
N GLY A 71 20.15 -25.63 6.42
CA GLY A 71 20.71 -24.75 7.45
C GLY A 71 21.96 -23.95 7.00
N ILE A 72 22.58 -24.31 5.88
CA ILE A 72 23.71 -23.59 5.29
C ILE A 72 23.23 -22.72 4.12
N ILE A 73 22.48 -23.30 3.18
CA ILE A 73 22.10 -22.58 1.96
C ILE A 73 21.08 -21.48 2.22
N LEU A 74 20.04 -21.72 3.02
CA LEU A 74 18.98 -20.72 3.20
C LEU A 74 19.49 -19.43 3.85
N PRO A 75 20.29 -19.48 4.94
CA PRO A 75 20.87 -18.25 5.49
C PRO A 75 21.81 -17.54 4.50
N SER A 76 22.62 -18.29 3.76
CA SER A 76 23.58 -17.71 2.81
C SER A 76 22.89 -17.04 1.61
N LEU A 77 21.85 -17.70 1.08
CA LEU A 77 20.95 -17.16 0.08
C LEU A 77 20.26 -15.91 0.62
N GLY A 78 19.70 -15.96 1.83
CA GLY A 78 19.06 -14.82 2.51
C GLY A 78 19.96 -13.58 2.55
N TYR A 79 21.19 -13.72 3.05
CA TYR A 79 22.16 -12.62 3.06
C TYR A 79 22.47 -12.08 1.66
N THR A 80 22.50 -12.94 0.64
CA THR A 80 22.76 -12.51 -0.73
C THR A 80 21.58 -11.74 -1.32
N LEU A 81 20.35 -12.23 -1.10
CA LEU A 81 19.13 -11.55 -1.54
C LEU A 81 18.95 -10.21 -0.83
N ASP A 82 19.25 -10.17 0.47
CA ASP A 82 19.28 -8.93 1.26
C ASP A 82 20.33 -7.97 0.75
N ASP A 83 21.58 -8.42 0.51
CA ASP A 83 22.64 -7.56 -0.03
C ASP A 83 22.24 -6.99 -1.40
N VAL A 84 21.70 -7.81 -2.31
CA VAL A 84 21.24 -7.35 -3.63
C VAL A 84 20.09 -6.35 -3.51
N ARG A 85 19.15 -6.58 -2.58
CA ARG A 85 18.03 -5.64 -2.31
C ARG A 85 18.51 -4.36 -1.60
N ASP A 86 19.53 -4.44 -0.77
CA ASP A 86 20.11 -3.32 -0.05
C ASP A 86 21.06 -2.48 -0.91
N MET A 87 21.52 -3.01 -2.05
CA MET A 87 22.20 -2.23 -3.09
C MET A 87 21.46 -0.93 -3.40
N PHE A 88 20.12 -0.98 -3.33
CA PHE A 88 19.21 0.11 -3.65
C PHE A 88 18.90 1.04 -2.47
N SER A 89 19.29 0.69 -1.25
CA SER A 89 18.93 1.39 -0.01
C SER A 89 20.12 2.09 0.68
N ARG A 90 21.36 1.73 0.33
CA ARG A 90 22.55 2.29 0.98
C ARG A 90 22.79 3.74 0.55
N LYS A 91 22.60 4.69 1.48
CA LYS A 91 23.05 6.08 1.36
C LYS A 91 24.59 6.13 1.37
N ARG A 92 25.26 6.04 0.22
CA ARG A 92 26.71 6.26 0.14
C ARG A 92 27.03 7.74 -0.11
N THR A 93 27.82 8.30 0.80
CA THR A 93 28.35 9.67 0.87
C THR A 93 29.55 9.88 -0.05
N LYS A 94 29.45 9.57 -1.36
CA LYS A 94 30.46 10.01 -2.33
C LYS A 94 29.95 11.27 -3.05
N LYS A 95 30.83 12.28 -3.14
CA LYS A 95 30.56 13.55 -3.84
C LYS A 95 30.16 13.24 -5.28
N GLN A 96 29.00 13.76 -5.70
CA GLN A 96 28.48 13.60 -7.06
C GLN A 96 29.54 14.00 -8.10
N ALA A 97 29.67 13.20 -9.16
CA ALA A 97 30.51 13.53 -10.30
C ALA A 97 30.00 14.82 -10.97
N PRO A 98 30.90 15.68 -11.50
CA PRO A 98 30.52 16.95 -12.10
C PRO A 98 29.65 16.72 -13.34
N GLY A 99 28.43 17.29 -13.37
CA GLY A 99 27.52 17.24 -14.53
C GLY A 99 26.29 16.34 -14.38
N ALA A 100 26.13 15.60 -13.28
CA ALA A 100 24.90 14.88 -12.97
C ALA A 100 23.87 15.80 -12.27
N PHE A 101 22.60 15.70 -12.66
CA PHE A 101 21.49 16.42 -12.01
C PHE A 101 21.44 16.09 -10.51
N PRO A 102 21.24 17.09 -9.62
CA PRO A 102 21.18 16.86 -8.18
C PRO A 102 20.10 15.83 -7.82
N GLY A 103 20.49 14.69 -7.24
CA GLY A 103 19.57 13.67 -6.75
C GLY A 103 19.42 12.42 -7.64
N THR A 104 20.07 12.37 -8.81
CA THR A 104 20.13 11.13 -9.61
C THR A 104 21.12 10.15 -8.98
N PRO A 105 20.71 8.94 -8.54
CA PRO A 105 21.65 7.96 -8.04
C PRO A 105 22.59 7.53 -9.18
N PRO A 106 23.92 7.42 -8.96
CA PRO A 106 24.86 6.98 -9.99
C PRO A 106 24.72 5.46 -10.17
N TYR A 107 23.65 5.00 -10.82
CA TYR A 107 23.28 3.59 -10.95
C TYR A 107 24.41 2.72 -11.47
N HIS A 108 25.18 3.21 -12.44
CA HIS A 108 26.38 2.55 -12.93
C HIS A 108 27.42 2.29 -11.83
N GLU A 109 27.74 3.31 -11.02
CA GLU A 109 28.71 3.20 -9.94
C GLU A 109 28.19 2.32 -8.81
N ILE A 110 26.89 2.42 -8.49
CA ILE A 110 26.23 1.58 -7.48
C ILE A 110 26.33 0.10 -7.86
N TRP A 111 26.04 -0.24 -9.12
CA TRP A 111 26.15 -1.61 -9.62
C TRP A 111 27.58 -2.14 -9.54
N VAL A 112 28.55 -1.34 -9.99
CA VAL A 112 29.98 -1.71 -9.98
C VAL A 112 30.48 -1.87 -8.54
N ASP A 113 30.26 -0.88 -7.68
CA ASP A 113 30.67 -0.91 -6.27
C ASP A 113 30.06 -2.12 -5.55
N HIS A 114 28.80 -2.48 -5.86
CA HIS A 114 28.13 -3.64 -5.24
C HIS A 114 28.66 -4.97 -5.76
N CYS A 115 28.88 -5.09 -7.07
CA CYS A 115 29.51 -6.25 -7.66
C CYS A 115 30.92 -6.48 -7.09
N GLU A 116 31.67 -5.40 -6.85
CA GLU A 116 32.97 -5.45 -6.17
C GLU A 116 32.84 -5.84 -4.69
N ASP A 117 31.87 -5.26 -3.96
CA ASP A 117 31.60 -5.61 -2.56
C ASP A 117 31.30 -7.12 -2.43
N LEU A 118 30.43 -7.68 -3.29
CA LEU A 118 30.15 -9.12 -3.30
C LEU A 118 31.39 -9.93 -3.68
N LYS A 119 32.14 -9.51 -4.70
CA LYS A 119 33.39 -10.19 -5.08
C LYS A 119 34.39 -10.21 -3.93
N SER A 120 34.45 -9.15 -3.12
CA SER A 120 35.34 -9.04 -1.95
C SER A 120 35.02 -10.03 -0.83
N GLN A 121 33.77 -10.48 -0.69
CA GLN A 121 33.41 -11.55 0.24
C GLN A 121 33.79 -12.95 -0.30
N GLY A 122 34.43 -13.02 -1.48
CA GLY A 122 35.10 -14.21 -2.01
C GLY A 122 34.42 -14.86 -3.23
N ILE A 123 33.18 -14.49 -3.56
CA ILE A 123 32.45 -15.05 -4.71
C ILE A 123 31.63 -13.91 -5.36
N ALA A 124 31.72 -13.76 -6.69
CA ALA A 124 30.93 -12.77 -7.43
C ALA A 124 29.45 -13.19 -7.55
N LEU A 125 28.54 -12.21 -7.72
CA LEU A 125 27.08 -12.44 -7.72
C LEU A 125 26.63 -13.57 -8.66
N PRO A 126 27.00 -13.60 -9.96
CA PRO A 126 26.50 -14.64 -10.86
C PRO A 126 26.91 -16.05 -10.41
N VAL A 127 28.15 -16.18 -9.94
CA VAL A 127 28.70 -17.45 -9.44
C VAL A 127 28.02 -17.87 -8.14
N ARG A 128 27.60 -16.93 -7.28
CA ARG A 128 26.83 -17.27 -6.07
C ARG A 128 25.46 -17.84 -6.41
N LEU A 129 24.74 -17.17 -7.32
CA LEU A 129 23.40 -17.57 -7.72
C LEU A 129 23.43 -18.96 -8.37
N GLU A 130 24.40 -19.19 -9.26
CA GLU A 130 24.62 -20.51 -9.86
C GLU A 130 24.89 -21.59 -8.79
N LEU A 131 25.75 -21.31 -7.80
CA LEU A 131 26.01 -22.25 -6.70
C LEU A 131 24.76 -22.55 -5.87
N TYR A 132 23.92 -21.55 -5.60
CA TYR A 132 22.66 -21.79 -4.89
C TYR A 132 21.71 -22.67 -5.70
N ARG A 133 21.52 -22.35 -6.98
CA ARG A 133 20.67 -23.14 -7.89
C ARG A 133 21.15 -24.59 -7.97
N MET A 134 22.44 -24.81 -8.26
CA MET A 134 23.01 -26.16 -8.39
C MET A 134 22.92 -26.95 -7.09
N PHE A 135 23.14 -26.29 -5.95
CA PHE A 135 23.04 -26.97 -4.65
C PHE A 135 21.59 -27.37 -4.33
N LEU A 136 20.61 -26.49 -4.55
CA LEU A 136 19.19 -26.80 -4.35
C LEU A 136 18.72 -27.94 -5.27
N GLN A 137 19.14 -27.91 -6.53
CA GLN A 137 18.84 -28.96 -7.49
C GLN A 137 19.40 -30.31 -7.02
N GLY A 138 20.67 -30.38 -6.63
CA GLY A 138 21.21 -31.66 -6.18
C GLY A 138 20.70 -32.10 -4.79
N LEU A 139 20.19 -31.19 -3.95
CA LEU A 139 19.42 -31.59 -2.76
C LEU A 139 18.11 -32.27 -3.15
N PHE A 140 17.44 -31.78 -4.19
CA PHE A 140 16.24 -32.40 -4.74
C PHE A 140 16.54 -33.75 -5.44
N ASP A 141 17.68 -33.88 -6.12
CA ASP A 141 18.10 -35.14 -6.74
C ASP A 141 18.45 -36.19 -5.66
N ILE A 142 19.14 -35.78 -4.59
CA ILE A 142 19.38 -36.63 -3.40
C ILE A 142 18.04 -37.06 -2.75
N LEU A 143 17.04 -36.17 -2.72
CA LEU A 143 15.71 -36.48 -2.20
C LEU A 143 15.01 -37.54 -3.05
N LYS A 144 15.17 -37.51 -4.37
CA LYS A 144 14.70 -38.53 -5.32
C LYS A 144 15.47 -39.86 -5.24
N GLY A 145 16.57 -39.90 -4.49
CA GLY A 145 17.40 -41.09 -4.33
C GLY A 145 18.45 -41.28 -5.42
N GLU A 146 18.70 -40.24 -6.23
CA GLU A 146 19.78 -40.23 -7.21
C GLU A 146 21.15 -40.18 -6.51
N PRO A 147 22.21 -40.75 -7.12
CA PRO A 147 23.53 -40.78 -6.50
C PRO A 147 24.04 -39.36 -6.26
N SER A 148 24.43 -39.09 -5.01
CA SER A 148 25.04 -37.82 -4.60
C SER A 148 26.37 -37.63 -5.31
N ASP A 149 26.47 -36.61 -6.15
CA ASP A 149 27.72 -36.22 -6.79
C ASP A 149 28.71 -35.59 -5.78
N HIS A 150 30.02 -35.78 -6.00
CA HIS A 150 31.10 -35.09 -5.28
C HIS A 150 31.02 -33.57 -5.46
N GLU A 151 30.38 -33.09 -6.53
CA GLU A 151 30.13 -31.68 -6.79
C GLU A 151 29.29 -31.02 -5.69
N ILE A 152 28.28 -31.69 -5.14
CA ILE A 152 27.41 -31.17 -4.07
C ILE A 152 28.22 -30.88 -2.80
N ASP A 153 29.15 -31.77 -2.45
CA ASP A 153 30.00 -31.59 -1.27
C ASP A 153 31.01 -30.44 -1.48
N HIS A 154 31.50 -30.24 -2.71
CA HIS A 154 32.33 -29.09 -3.06
C HIS A 154 31.56 -27.76 -2.96
N ILE A 155 30.34 -27.72 -3.49
CA ILE A 155 29.45 -26.56 -3.39
C ILE A 155 29.11 -26.28 -1.92
N ARG A 156 28.80 -27.29 -1.11
CA ARG A 156 28.57 -27.14 0.34
C ARG A 156 29.75 -26.46 1.03
N ALA A 157 30.98 -26.89 0.73
CA ALA A 157 32.19 -26.32 1.32
C ALA A 157 32.40 -24.85 0.91
N ARG A 158 32.06 -24.49 -0.33
CA ARG A 158 32.10 -23.09 -0.82
C ARG A 158 31.03 -22.23 -0.15
N LEU A 159 29.78 -22.70 -0.09
CA LEU A 159 28.69 -21.98 0.58
C LEU A 159 28.91 -21.83 2.09
N THR A 160 29.51 -22.83 2.74
CA THR A 160 29.87 -22.74 4.16
C THR A 160 30.92 -21.65 4.41
N ARG A 161 31.92 -21.52 3.53
CA ARG A 161 32.91 -20.44 3.60
C ARG A 161 32.28 -19.07 3.33
N LEU A 162 31.41 -19.00 2.33
CA LEU A 162 30.67 -17.77 2.02
C LEU A 162 29.80 -17.32 3.19
N LEU A 163 29.02 -18.23 3.78
CA LEU A 163 28.17 -17.94 4.93
C LEU A 163 28.98 -17.43 6.14
N LYS A 164 30.19 -17.96 6.37
CA LYS A 164 31.09 -17.43 7.41
C LYS A 164 31.53 -16.01 7.11
N ALA A 165 31.80 -15.68 5.85
CA ALA A 165 32.17 -14.32 5.42
C ALA A 165 30.99 -13.34 5.45
N GLN A 166 29.75 -13.81 5.26
CA GLN A 166 28.53 -13.00 5.29
C GLN A 166 28.05 -12.63 6.71
N LYS A 167 28.39 -13.44 7.72
CA LYS A 167 27.93 -13.20 9.10
C LYS A 167 28.58 -11.94 9.70
N PRO A 168 27.80 -10.95 10.17
CA PRO A 168 28.33 -9.80 10.90
C PRO A 168 29.00 -10.25 12.20
N VAL A 169 30.08 -9.57 12.60
CA VAL A 169 30.85 -9.85 13.83
C VAL A 169 29.96 -9.85 15.08
N ASP A 170 28.89 -9.05 15.10
CA ASP A 170 27.93 -8.96 16.21
C ASP A 170 27.06 -10.23 16.40
N SER A 171 26.91 -11.06 15.36
CA SER A 171 26.14 -12.31 15.45
C SER A 171 26.85 -13.39 16.28
N TYR A 172 28.14 -13.22 16.57
CA TYR A 172 28.90 -14.12 17.43
C TYR A 172 28.44 -14.06 18.88
N PHE A 173 27.93 -12.91 19.34
CA PHE A 173 27.47 -12.70 20.71
C PHE A 173 26.03 -13.17 20.96
N THR A 174 25.21 -13.27 19.91
CA THR A 174 23.82 -13.75 20.02
C THR A 174 23.74 -15.26 20.24
N GLY A 175 24.77 -16.02 19.82
CA GLY A 175 24.86 -17.48 19.99
C GLY A 175 25.21 -17.97 21.40
N LEU A 176 25.53 -17.07 22.35
CA LEU A 176 25.92 -17.43 23.72
C LEU A 176 24.78 -17.27 24.75
N ASN A 177 23.64 -16.69 24.39
CA ASN A 177 22.51 -16.53 25.31
C ASN A 177 21.52 -17.70 25.18
N LEU A 178 21.86 -18.83 25.82
CA LEU A 178 20.90 -19.87 26.18
C LEU A 178 20.08 -19.40 27.40
N ASN A 179 18.76 -19.37 27.23
CA ASN A 179 17.65 -19.34 28.20
C ASN A 179 17.92 -18.97 29.68
N PRO A 180 17.09 -18.06 30.24
CA PRO A 180 16.72 -18.14 31.66
C PRO A 180 15.20 -18.23 31.82
N HIS A 181 14.69 -19.46 31.87
CA HIS A 181 13.51 -19.81 32.66
C HIS A 181 13.96 -20.87 33.67
N GLY A 182 14.08 -20.44 34.93
CA GLY A 182 14.50 -21.30 36.04
C GLY A 182 14.65 -20.48 37.30
N SER A 183 13.56 -20.38 38.07
CA SER A 183 13.55 -19.86 39.42
C SER A 183 14.49 -20.66 40.31
N HIS A 184 15.44 -20.01 41.00
CA HIS A 184 15.85 -20.40 42.36
C HIS A 184 16.58 -19.24 43.06
N SER A 185 16.05 -18.88 44.21
CA SER A 185 16.67 -18.09 45.29
C SER A 185 17.96 -18.74 45.80
N ASN A 186 19.05 -17.97 45.94
CA ASN A 186 19.58 -17.49 47.24
C ASN A 186 20.99 -16.87 47.09
N ALA A 187 21.24 -15.85 47.92
CA ALA A 187 22.54 -15.42 48.47
C ALA A 187 23.70 -15.08 47.50
N PHE A 188 24.08 -13.80 47.42
CA PHE A 188 25.29 -13.31 48.09
C PHE A 188 25.28 -11.77 48.17
N ARG A 189 25.51 -11.27 49.39
CA ARG A 189 25.78 -9.87 49.71
C ARG A 189 27.18 -9.51 49.24
N VAL A 190 27.34 -8.35 48.59
CA VAL A 190 28.52 -7.50 48.80
C VAL A 190 28.03 -6.05 48.90
N ASN A 191 28.44 -5.46 50.01
CA ASN A 191 28.13 -4.12 50.49
C ASN A 191 29.35 -3.24 50.20
N VAL A 192 29.19 -2.10 49.52
CA VAL A 192 30.18 -1.01 49.58
C VAL A 192 29.41 0.32 49.67
N ASN A 193 29.70 1.02 50.76
CA ASN A 193 29.13 2.27 51.22
C ASN A 193 29.66 3.51 50.48
N ALA A 194 28.98 4.61 50.80
CA ALA A 194 29.35 6.04 50.69
C ALA A 194 28.83 6.74 49.42
N GLY A 195 27.95 7.73 49.45
CA GLY A 195 27.46 8.59 50.54
C GLY A 195 27.72 10.05 50.19
N VAL A 196 26.75 10.74 49.57
CA VAL A 196 26.65 12.20 49.58
C VAL A 196 25.17 12.60 49.47
N GLN A 197 24.65 13.25 50.51
CA GLN A 197 23.35 13.91 50.56
C GLN A 197 23.49 15.38 50.11
N GLY A 198 22.48 15.89 49.40
CA GLY A 198 22.30 17.31 49.07
C GLY A 198 20.93 17.56 48.39
N PRO A 199 20.31 18.73 48.52
CA PRO A 199 19.00 18.85 49.19
C PRO A 199 17.76 19.00 48.26
N ARG A 200 16.61 18.54 48.79
CA ARG A 200 15.27 18.68 48.23
C ARG A 200 14.73 20.11 48.38
N THR A 201 14.15 20.66 47.32
CA THR A 201 13.27 21.83 47.35
C THR A 201 11.79 21.43 47.24
N PRO A 202 10.84 22.20 47.80
CA PRO A 202 9.43 21.81 47.91
C PRO A 202 8.63 22.12 46.64
N ASN A 203 7.72 21.21 46.31
CA ASN A 203 6.78 21.31 45.20
C ASN A 203 5.56 22.18 45.60
N PRO A 204 5.15 23.21 44.82
CA PRO A 204 3.90 23.91 45.06
C PRO A 204 2.70 23.10 44.52
N GLN A 205 1.66 22.93 45.35
CA GLN A 205 0.36 22.41 44.93
C GLN A 205 -0.35 23.39 43.98
N PRO A 206 -0.97 22.93 42.89
CA PRO A 206 -1.97 23.71 42.17
C PRO A 206 -3.35 23.55 42.82
N SER A 207 -3.96 24.70 43.08
CA SER A 207 -5.30 24.90 43.58
C SER A 207 -6.38 24.35 42.63
N TYR A 208 -7.36 23.67 43.22
CA TYR A 208 -8.61 23.31 42.56
C TYR A 208 -9.37 24.58 42.17
N THR A 209 -9.47 24.84 40.86
CA THR A 209 -10.45 25.75 40.30
C THR A 209 -11.40 24.96 39.42
N ASN A 210 -12.66 24.89 39.84
CA ASN A 210 -13.76 24.32 39.06
C ASN A 210 -13.86 25.08 37.72
N ARG A 211 -13.64 24.38 36.60
CA ARG A 211 -13.84 24.93 35.25
C ARG A 211 -15.18 24.43 34.68
N PRO A 212 -16.01 25.32 34.10
CA PRO A 212 -17.40 25.02 33.77
C PRO A 212 -17.54 24.04 32.60
N LYS A 213 -18.60 23.23 32.66
CA LYS A 213 -19.07 22.34 31.58
C LYS A 213 -19.29 23.15 30.31
N MET A 214 -18.62 22.79 29.21
CA MET A 214 -18.95 23.35 27.90
C MET A 214 -20.27 22.75 27.39
N PRO A 215 -21.18 23.57 26.84
CA PRO A 215 -22.45 23.11 26.32
C PRO A 215 -22.26 22.33 25.01
N HIS A 216 -23.05 21.27 24.84
CA HIS A 216 -23.37 20.68 23.54
C HIS A 216 -23.81 21.80 22.59
N TYR A 217 -23.01 22.09 21.57
CA TYR A 217 -23.50 22.85 20.44
C TYR A 217 -24.34 21.91 19.59
N GLN A 218 -25.65 21.92 19.84
CA GLN A 218 -26.63 21.64 18.80
C GLN A 218 -26.42 22.69 17.71
N THR A 219 -25.92 22.27 16.56
CA THR A 219 -25.97 23.05 15.32
C THR A 219 -27.44 23.18 14.89
N PHE A 220 -28.07 24.26 15.39
CA PHE A 220 -29.10 25.17 14.83
C PHE A 220 -30.04 24.75 13.67
N PRO A 221 -31.20 25.43 13.55
CA PRO A 221 -32.50 24.82 13.35
C PRO A 221 -32.97 24.83 11.90
N ALA A 222 -33.93 23.95 11.63
CA ALA A 222 -34.77 23.98 10.45
C ALA A 222 -35.61 25.27 10.43
N THR A 223 -35.25 26.21 9.55
CA THR A 223 -36.19 27.17 8.95
C THR A 223 -35.54 27.87 7.76
N PHE A 224 -35.86 27.42 6.55
CA PHE A 224 -35.86 28.25 5.35
C PHE A 224 -37.28 28.24 4.75
N PRO A 225 -37.71 29.34 4.11
CA PRO A 225 -39.10 29.61 3.79
C PRO A 225 -39.62 28.67 2.69
N ALA A 226 -40.88 28.29 2.83
CA ALA A 226 -41.63 27.50 1.87
C ALA A 226 -41.67 28.19 0.50
N TYR A 227 -40.95 27.63 -0.47
CA TYR A 227 -41.25 27.84 -1.87
C TYR A 227 -42.21 26.74 -2.31
N SER A 228 -43.41 27.18 -2.69
CA SER A 228 -44.48 26.36 -3.25
C SER A 228 -44.02 25.75 -4.59
N HIS A 229 -43.58 24.50 -4.58
CA HIS A 229 -43.37 23.75 -5.83
C HIS A 229 -44.72 23.27 -6.37
N ALA A 230 -45.05 23.70 -7.58
CA ALA A 230 -46.11 23.10 -8.39
C ALA A 230 -45.79 21.61 -8.64
N PRO A 231 -46.82 20.73 -8.72
CA PRO A 231 -46.58 19.31 -8.93
C PRO A 231 -45.97 19.03 -10.32
N PRO A 232 -45.09 18.02 -10.43
CA PRO A 232 -44.46 17.66 -11.70
C PRO A 232 -45.49 17.04 -12.68
N PRO A 233 -45.32 17.25 -14.00
CA PRO A 233 -46.17 16.61 -15.01
C PRO A 233 -45.95 15.08 -15.04
N PRO A 234 -46.97 14.30 -15.44
CA PRO A 234 -46.88 12.84 -15.49
C PRO A 234 -45.85 12.36 -16.55
N PRO A 235 -45.24 11.19 -16.34
CA PRO A 235 -44.23 10.65 -17.24
C PRO A 235 -44.82 10.28 -18.62
N PRO A 236 -44.02 10.40 -19.70
CA PRO A 236 -44.46 9.99 -21.04
C PRO A 236 -44.60 8.46 -21.14
N PRO A 237 -45.50 7.97 -22.02
CA PRO A 237 -45.73 6.54 -22.19
C PRO A 237 -44.51 5.80 -22.79
N PRO A 238 -44.32 4.51 -22.48
CA PRO A 238 -43.20 3.72 -22.96
C PRO A 238 -43.25 3.48 -24.48
N PRO A 239 -42.09 3.36 -25.14
CA PRO A 239 -42.02 3.07 -26.58
C PRO A 239 -42.51 1.65 -26.90
N PRO A 240 -43.06 1.41 -28.10
CA PRO A 240 -43.54 0.09 -28.52
C PRO A 240 -42.38 -0.90 -28.71
N PRO A 241 -42.64 -2.22 -28.51
CA PRO A 241 -41.63 -3.25 -28.63
C PRO A 241 -41.17 -3.45 -30.09
N PRO A 242 -39.91 -3.87 -30.30
CA PRO A 242 -39.37 -4.14 -31.64
C PRO A 242 -40.02 -5.39 -32.27
N PRO A 243 -40.09 -5.45 -33.62
CA PRO A 243 -40.68 -6.58 -34.33
C PRO A 243 -39.83 -7.86 -34.21
N PRO A 244 -40.46 -9.05 -34.29
CA PRO A 244 -39.77 -10.33 -34.18
C PRO A 244 -38.88 -10.62 -35.41
N PRO A 245 -37.77 -11.35 -35.24
CA PRO A 245 -36.91 -11.76 -36.35
C PRO A 245 -37.58 -12.83 -37.24
N PRO A 246 -37.23 -12.89 -38.53
CA PRO A 246 -37.77 -13.88 -39.46
C PRO A 246 -37.25 -15.31 -39.15
N PRO A 247 -37.98 -16.36 -39.55
CA PRO A 247 -37.67 -17.74 -39.19
C PRO A 247 -36.44 -18.27 -39.93
N ALA A 248 -35.64 -19.06 -39.22
CA ALA A 248 -34.47 -19.76 -39.73
C ALA A 248 -34.88 -20.89 -40.69
N HIS A 249 -34.34 -20.86 -41.90
CA HIS A 249 -34.32 -22.02 -42.80
C HIS A 249 -33.04 -22.84 -42.55
N SER A 250 -33.17 -24.16 -42.54
CA SER A 250 -32.05 -25.13 -42.57
C SER A 250 -32.39 -26.24 -43.58
N PRO A 251 -31.45 -27.10 -43.99
CA PRO A 251 -30.36 -26.82 -44.92
C PRO A 251 -30.44 -27.74 -46.15
N MET A 252 -29.73 -27.41 -47.25
CA MET A 252 -29.52 -28.32 -48.37
C MET A 252 -28.01 -28.56 -48.58
N TYR A 253 -27.67 -29.83 -48.79
CA TYR A 253 -26.36 -30.46 -48.79
C TYR A 253 -25.34 -29.90 -49.80
N GLY A 254 -24.06 -29.87 -49.39
CA GLY A 254 -22.90 -29.68 -50.26
C GLY A 254 -21.59 -29.79 -49.46
N GLU A 255 -20.62 -30.54 -49.98
CA GLU A 255 -19.43 -31.12 -49.33
C GLU A 255 -18.49 -30.17 -48.57
N ILE A 256 -17.92 -30.69 -47.46
CA ILE A 256 -16.97 -30.03 -46.57
C ILE A 256 -15.57 -30.64 -46.78
N PRO A 257 -14.50 -29.88 -47.09
CA PRO A 257 -13.13 -30.32 -46.89
C PRO A 257 -12.78 -30.27 -45.39
N PHE A 258 -12.18 -31.34 -44.89
CA PHE A 258 -11.80 -31.57 -43.49
C PHE A 258 -11.01 -30.39 -42.88
N VAL A 259 -11.60 -29.72 -41.89
CA VAL A 259 -10.93 -28.81 -40.96
C VAL A 259 -10.95 -29.49 -39.58
N PRO A 260 -9.83 -29.65 -38.88
CA PRO A 260 -9.81 -30.28 -37.56
C PRO A 260 -10.58 -29.42 -36.53
N PRO A 261 -11.27 -30.03 -35.55
CA PRO A 261 -12.18 -29.30 -34.68
C PRO A 261 -11.43 -28.34 -33.74
N PRO A 262 -11.94 -27.11 -33.52
CA PRO A 262 -11.49 -26.29 -32.42
C PRO A 262 -11.86 -26.94 -31.08
N VAL A 263 -10.92 -26.86 -30.14
CA VAL A 263 -11.01 -27.37 -28.77
C VAL A 263 -12.30 -26.85 -28.10
N PRO A 264 -13.05 -27.66 -27.34
CA PRO A 264 -14.27 -27.22 -26.68
C PRO A 264 -13.99 -26.06 -25.71
N GLU A 265 -14.65 -24.92 -25.94
CA GLU A 265 -14.73 -23.85 -24.94
C GLU A 265 -15.49 -24.36 -23.71
N ILE A 266 -14.82 -24.29 -22.56
CA ILE A 266 -15.38 -24.58 -21.25
C ILE A 266 -16.46 -23.52 -20.98
N PRO A 267 -17.68 -23.89 -20.53
CA PRO A 267 -18.73 -22.92 -20.28
C PRO A 267 -18.31 -21.95 -19.17
N HIS A 268 -18.16 -20.67 -19.52
CA HIS A 268 -18.00 -19.58 -18.58
C HIS A 268 -19.32 -19.40 -17.82
N SER A 269 -19.39 -19.98 -16.63
CA SER A 269 -20.36 -19.64 -15.60
C SER A 269 -20.28 -18.13 -15.25
N PRO A 270 -21.38 -17.49 -14.84
CA PRO A 270 -21.49 -16.04 -14.76
C PRO A 270 -20.48 -15.48 -13.77
N THR A 271 -19.48 -14.76 -14.29
CA THR A 271 -18.50 -14.09 -13.44
C THR A 271 -19.14 -12.80 -12.94
N TYR A 272 -19.53 -12.80 -11.67
CA TYR A 272 -19.76 -11.56 -10.93
C TYR A 272 -18.46 -10.74 -11.00
N SER A 273 -18.54 -9.56 -11.61
CA SER A 273 -17.41 -8.67 -11.89
C SER A 273 -16.68 -8.23 -10.61
N THR A 274 -15.56 -8.89 -10.29
CA THR A 274 -14.64 -8.56 -9.20
C THR A 274 -13.33 -7.91 -9.67
N ALA A 275 -13.24 -7.52 -10.95
CA ALA A 275 -12.00 -7.01 -11.56
C ALA A 275 -11.47 -5.68 -10.96
N SER A 276 -12.28 -4.93 -10.22
CA SER A 276 -11.84 -3.71 -9.52
C SER A 276 -11.24 -3.97 -8.14
N SER A 277 -11.28 -5.20 -7.63
CA SER A 277 -10.89 -5.51 -6.25
C SER A 277 -9.40 -5.81 -6.06
N GLN A 278 -8.64 -6.13 -7.13
CA GLN A 278 -7.29 -6.69 -7.00
C GLN A 278 -6.19 -5.97 -7.81
N THR A 279 -6.51 -4.89 -8.51
CA THR A 279 -5.54 -4.19 -9.33
C THR A 279 -4.77 -3.13 -8.54
N TYR A 280 -3.54 -3.46 -8.18
CA TYR A 280 -2.53 -2.58 -7.60
C TYR A 280 -2.25 -1.37 -8.49
N SER A 281 -1.79 -0.26 -7.90
CA SER A 281 -1.23 0.83 -8.69
C SER A 281 0.09 0.36 -9.31
N THR A 282 0.33 0.68 -10.58
CA THR A 282 1.57 0.30 -11.30
C THR A 282 2.83 1.01 -10.78
N HIS A 283 2.71 1.87 -9.75
CA HIS A 283 3.78 2.74 -9.23
C HIS A 283 3.79 2.85 -7.68
N SER A 284 3.10 1.98 -6.95
CA SER A 284 3.13 2.04 -5.49
C SER A 284 4.39 1.41 -4.92
N ASN A 285 5.36 2.26 -4.59
CA ASN A 285 6.57 1.89 -3.87
C ASN A 285 6.24 1.53 -2.41
N ASP A 286 6.02 0.24 -2.17
CA ASP A 286 5.80 -0.35 -0.84
C ASP A 286 7.08 -0.33 0.05
N SER A 287 8.23 -0.03 -0.54
CA SER A 287 9.55 -0.22 0.08
C SER A 287 9.94 0.85 1.10
N GLY A 288 9.06 1.82 1.43
CA GLY A 288 9.40 2.95 2.32
C GLY A 288 10.54 3.85 1.79
N GLY A 289 11.02 3.61 0.57
CA GLY A 289 12.08 4.36 -0.09
C GLY A 289 11.69 5.83 -0.34
N PRO A 290 12.67 6.70 -0.65
CA PRO A 290 12.37 8.05 -1.09
C PRO A 290 11.56 7.95 -2.38
N VAL A 291 10.32 8.42 -2.32
CA VAL A 291 9.48 8.66 -3.50
C VAL A 291 9.50 10.16 -3.76
N ALA A 292 9.37 10.56 -5.02
CA ALA A 292 9.34 11.98 -5.37
C ALA A 292 8.15 12.71 -4.72
N HIS A 293 7.05 11.99 -4.46
CA HIS A 293 5.84 12.55 -3.87
C HIS A 293 5.10 11.53 -2.98
N TRP A 294 4.55 11.98 -1.86
CA TRP A 294 3.89 11.11 -0.86
C TRP A 294 2.74 10.28 -1.43
N ALA A 295 2.03 10.78 -2.46
CA ALA A 295 0.88 10.08 -3.07
C ALA A 295 1.25 8.71 -3.67
N MET A 296 2.52 8.51 -4.05
CA MET A 296 3.01 7.24 -4.58
C MET A 296 2.95 6.10 -3.55
N LYS A 297 2.86 6.43 -2.25
CA LYS A 297 2.83 5.46 -1.15
C LYS A 297 1.42 5.10 -0.67
N ILE A 298 0.39 5.79 -1.15
CA ILE A 298 -0.97 5.67 -0.58
C ILE A 298 -1.64 4.35 -0.95
N PHE A 299 -1.43 3.85 -2.16
CA PHE A 299 -2.10 2.63 -2.66
C PHE A 299 -1.18 1.41 -2.56
N ASP A 300 -0.63 1.16 -1.37
CA ASP A 300 0.28 0.06 -1.06
C ASP A 300 -0.40 -1.32 -0.90
N GLY A 301 -1.74 -1.36 -0.95
CA GLY A 301 -2.53 -2.58 -0.83
C GLY A 301 -2.64 -3.13 0.59
N ARG A 302 -2.17 -2.40 1.61
CA ARG A 302 -2.20 -2.84 3.02
C ARG A 302 -3.48 -2.43 3.76
N HIS A 303 -4.52 -1.99 3.03
CA HIS A 303 -5.82 -1.65 3.61
C HIS A 303 -6.71 -2.88 3.72
N SER A 304 -7.66 -2.85 4.67
CA SER A 304 -8.78 -3.80 4.68
C SER A 304 -9.61 -3.67 3.39
N SER A 305 -10.45 -4.66 3.13
CA SER A 305 -11.37 -4.65 1.99
C SER A 305 -12.80 -4.80 2.49
N THR A 306 -13.47 -3.67 2.69
CA THR A 306 -14.87 -3.62 3.09
C THR A 306 -15.70 -3.26 1.86
N PRO A 307 -16.42 -4.23 1.24
CA PRO A 307 -17.20 -3.97 0.05
C PRO A 307 -18.44 -3.15 0.37
N PHE A 308 -18.87 -2.33 -0.58
CA PHE A 308 -20.19 -1.69 -0.53
C PHE A 308 -21.29 -2.73 -0.70
N ALA A 309 -22.32 -2.66 0.14
CA ALA A 309 -23.47 -3.58 0.07
C ALA A 309 -24.38 -3.22 -1.11
N THR A 310 -24.54 -1.91 -1.35
CA THR A 310 -25.43 -1.40 -2.39
C THR A 310 -24.61 -0.85 -3.56
N VAL A 311 -24.20 -1.74 -4.48
CA VAL A 311 -23.57 -1.30 -5.73
C VAL A 311 -24.65 -1.00 -6.75
N ASP A 312 -24.96 0.29 -6.97
CA ASP A 312 -25.86 0.69 -8.05
C ASP A 312 -25.23 0.36 -9.41
N THR A 313 -25.73 -0.72 -10.02
CA THR A 313 -25.32 -1.17 -11.35
C THR A 313 -25.59 -0.13 -12.45
N ARG A 314 -26.45 0.86 -12.20
CA ARG A 314 -26.77 1.95 -13.15
C ARG A 314 -25.70 3.05 -13.16
N GLN A 315 -24.91 3.18 -12.10
CA GLN A 315 -23.82 4.15 -12.05
C GLN A 315 -22.54 3.52 -12.61
N ALA A 316 -22.16 3.93 -13.82
CA ALA A 316 -20.92 3.50 -14.46
C ALA A 316 -19.80 4.51 -14.22
N THR A 317 -18.55 4.01 -14.25
CA THR A 317 -17.39 4.89 -14.32
C THR A 317 -17.37 5.55 -15.69
N LYS A 318 -17.41 6.88 -15.74
CA LYS A 318 -17.45 7.64 -17.00
C LYS A 318 -16.86 9.03 -16.84
N CYS A 319 -16.42 9.60 -17.95
CA CYS A 319 -15.99 10.99 -18.03
C CYS A 319 -16.77 11.73 -19.13
N LEU A 320 -17.23 12.94 -18.81
CA LEU A 320 -17.91 13.87 -19.71
C LEU A 320 -16.98 15.05 -20.08
N GLY A 321 -15.68 14.89 -19.80
CA GLY A 321 -14.66 15.85 -20.15
C GLY A 321 -14.49 15.98 -21.67
N ARG A 322 -13.86 17.08 -22.09
CA ARG A 322 -13.43 17.24 -23.48
C ARG A 322 -12.26 16.30 -23.75
N ASP A 323 -12.23 15.70 -24.94
CA ASP A 323 -11.06 14.93 -25.39
C ASP A 323 -9.88 15.88 -25.68
N GLU A 324 -8.75 15.57 -25.05
CA GLU A 324 -7.47 16.26 -25.17
C GLU A 324 -6.42 15.23 -25.57
N SER A 325 -6.36 14.91 -26.86
CA SER A 325 -5.51 13.84 -27.39
C SER A 325 -4.02 14.01 -27.04
N ALA A 326 -3.54 15.26 -26.95
CA ALA A 326 -2.16 15.62 -26.59
C ALA A 326 -1.92 15.79 -25.07
N ALA A 327 -2.88 15.44 -24.21
CA ALA A 327 -2.79 15.73 -22.77
C ALA A 327 -1.53 15.17 -22.10
N ILE A 328 -1.10 13.95 -22.45
CA ILE A 328 0.10 13.32 -21.87
C ILE A 328 1.36 14.09 -22.27
N GLU A 329 1.51 14.40 -23.56
CA GLU A 329 2.65 15.17 -24.08
C GLU A 329 2.73 16.57 -23.46
N LEU A 330 1.58 17.22 -23.27
CA LEU A 330 1.49 18.52 -22.61
C LEU A 330 1.87 18.44 -21.12
N LEU A 331 1.42 17.39 -20.41
CA LEU A 331 1.80 17.16 -19.02
C LEU A 331 3.32 16.99 -18.88
N ASP A 332 3.92 16.15 -19.72
CA ASP A 332 5.36 15.89 -19.71
C ASP A 332 6.15 17.16 -20.04
N LYS A 333 5.73 17.90 -21.09
CA LYS A 333 6.33 19.18 -21.49
C LYS A 333 6.23 20.24 -20.39
N ASP A 334 5.13 20.27 -19.65
CA ASP A 334 4.89 21.20 -18.56
C ASP A 334 5.57 20.79 -17.24
N GLY A 335 6.31 19.67 -17.23
CA GLY A 335 7.07 19.17 -16.07
C GLY A 335 6.23 18.44 -15.02
N PHE A 336 5.04 17.96 -15.37
CA PHE A 336 4.24 17.12 -14.49
C PHE A 336 4.77 15.69 -14.48
N GLN A 337 4.82 15.10 -13.30
CA GLN A 337 5.20 13.71 -13.07
C GLN A 337 3.96 12.91 -12.68
N LYS A 338 3.81 11.70 -13.25
CA LYS A 338 2.75 10.78 -12.85
C LYS A 338 3.05 10.23 -11.45
N VAL A 339 2.16 10.46 -10.49
CA VAL A 339 2.33 10.00 -9.10
C VAL A 339 1.35 8.90 -8.70
N LEU A 340 0.29 8.70 -9.49
CA LEU A 340 -0.68 7.63 -9.28
C LEU A 340 -1.27 7.18 -10.62
N GLU A 341 -1.54 5.89 -10.75
CA GLU A 341 -2.32 5.30 -11.84
C GLU A 341 -3.20 4.19 -11.27
N LEU A 342 -4.50 4.28 -11.49
CA LEU A 342 -5.48 3.32 -11.00
C LEU A 342 -6.40 2.88 -12.14
N PRO A 343 -6.55 1.57 -12.36
CA PRO A 343 -7.56 1.06 -13.29
C PRO A 343 -8.94 1.08 -12.64
N PHE A 344 -9.95 1.33 -13.46
CA PHE A 344 -11.36 1.24 -13.13
C PHE A 344 -12.05 0.32 -14.14
N GLU A 345 -12.95 -0.52 -13.65
CA GLU A 345 -13.69 -1.50 -14.47
C GLU A 345 -12.76 -2.49 -15.22
N ALA A 346 -13.34 -3.51 -15.87
CA ALA A 346 -12.58 -4.62 -16.46
C ALA A 346 -11.90 -4.24 -17.79
N THR A 347 -10.92 -3.33 -17.75
CA THR A 347 -9.80 -3.08 -18.71
C THR A 347 -9.80 -1.78 -19.52
N ASN A 348 -10.88 -1.00 -19.59
CA ASN A 348 -10.92 0.13 -20.53
C ASN A 348 -10.79 1.52 -19.92
N VAL A 349 -10.80 1.66 -18.59
CA VAL A 349 -10.67 2.95 -17.91
C VAL A 349 -9.45 2.98 -17.00
N TRP A 350 -8.62 4.02 -17.15
CA TRP A 350 -7.54 4.33 -16.20
C TRP A 350 -7.63 5.77 -15.76
N VAL A 351 -7.40 5.99 -14.47
CA VAL A 351 -7.29 7.33 -13.89
C VAL A 351 -5.87 7.53 -13.39
N ARG A 352 -5.24 8.62 -13.80
CA ARG A 352 -3.89 9.01 -13.41
C ARG A 352 -3.91 10.33 -12.65
N LEU A 353 -3.06 10.44 -11.64
CA LEU A 353 -2.76 11.72 -10.99
C LEU A 353 -1.35 12.15 -11.37
N TYR A 354 -1.25 13.44 -11.69
CA TYR A 354 -0.03 14.11 -12.07
C TYR A 354 0.26 15.24 -11.08
N TRP A 355 1.53 15.41 -10.75
CA TRP A 355 2.00 16.42 -9.82
C TRP A 355 3.24 17.12 -10.38
N ARG A 356 3.38 18.41 -10.13
CA ARG A 356 4.54 19.19 -10.55
C ARG A 356 5.25 19.78 -9.34
N SER A 357 6.54 19.45 -9.18
CA SER A 357 7.31 19.82 -7.98
C SER A 357 7.54 21.31 -7.80
N THR A 358 7.68 22.05 -8.91
CA THR A 358 8.01 23.48 -8.90
C THR A 358 6.95 24.34 -8.23
N ASP A 359 5.68 23.95 -8.32
CA ASP A 359 4.53 24.73 -7.84
C ASP A 359 3.41 23.87 -7.20
N GLN A 360 3.73 22.61 -6.89
CA GLN A 360 2.82 21.63 -6.28
C GLN A 360 1.52 21.40 -7.07
N ARG A 361 1.46 21.81 -8.35
CA ARG A 361 0.24 21.71 -9.12
C ARG A 361 -0.17 20.27 -9.35
N ALA A 362 -1.46 20.01 -9.23
CA ALA A 362 -2.01 18.67 -9.38
C ALA A 362 -3.06 18.61 -10.50
N ARG A 363 -2.98 17.56 -11.32
CA ARG A 363 -3.92 17.29 -12.40
C ARG A 363 -4.40 15.85 -12.34
N ILE A 364 -5.65 15.64 -12.74
CA ILE A 364 -6.22 14.31 -12.96
C ILE A 364 -6.39 14.09 -14.47
N LEU A 365 -6.00 12.90 -14.92
CA LEU A 365 -6.15 12.45 -16.29
C LEU A 365 -7.00 11.18 -16.30
N PHE A 366 -8.12 11.21 -17.01
CA PHE A 366 -9.01 10.08 -17.23
C PHE A 366 -8.77 9.54 -18.64
N LEU A 367 -8.45 8.26 -18.74
CA LEU A 367 -8.19 7.53 -19.98
C LEU A 367 -9.33 6.55 -20.19
N THR A 368 -9.94 6.57 -21.37
CA THR A 368 -11.00 5.62 -21.75
C THR A 368 -10.95 5.30 -23.24
N LEU A 369 -11.76 4.34 -23.67
CA LEU A 369 -12.10 4.14 -25.08
C LEU A 369 -13.49 4.74 -25.35
N ASP A 370 -13.68 5.32 -26.54
CA ASP A 370 -15.01 5.66 -27.05
C ASP A 370 -15.70 4.40 -27.64
N PRO A 371 -16.98 4.49 -28.06
CA PRO A 371 -17.69 3.36 -28.67
C PRO A 371 -17.05 2.82 -29.97
N SER A 372 -16.18 3.59 -30.62
CA SER A 372 -15.42 3.17 -31.81
C SER A 372 -14.07 2.51 -31.45
N GLY A 373 -13.73 2.42 -30.17
CA GLY A 373 -12.45 1.92 -29.68
C GLY A 373 -11.31 2.94 -29.73
N LYS A 374 -11.60 4.22 -30.02
CA LYS A 374 -10.59 5.28 -30.02
C LYS A 374 -10.22 5.63 -28.58
N ARG A 375 -8.92 5.76 -28.31
CA ARG A 375 -8.40 6.24 -27.02
C ARG A 375 -8.77 7.71 -26.81
N MET A 376 -9.52 7.95 -25.74
CA MET A 376 -9.94 9.27 -25.27
C MET A 376 -9.15 9.65 -24.02
N ARG A 377 -8.80 10.94 -23.93
CA ARG A 377 -7.99 11.47 -22.83
C ARG A 377 -8.65 12.74 -22.31
N HIS A 378 -8.98 12.76 -21.03
CA HIS A 378 -9.61 13.93 -20.40
C HIS A 378 -8.75 14.42 -19.25
N CYS A 379 -8.21 15.63 -19.35
CA CYS A 379 -7.36 16.21 -18.32
C CYS A 379 -8.05 17.42 -17.68
N ILE A 380 -7.93 17.57 -16.36
CA ILE A 380 -8.36 18.79 -15.66
C ILE A 380 -7.48 19.02 -14.42
N PRO A 381 -7.16 20.27 -14.03
CA PRO A 381 -6.54 20.55 -12.74
C PRO A 381 -7.47 20.20 -11.58
N LEU A 382 -6.89 19.69 -10.48
CA LEU A 382 -7.68 19.34 -9.29
C LEU A 382 -8.35 20.58 -8.67
N THR A 383 -7.71 21.74 -8.76
CA THR A 383 -8.26 23.03 -8.31
C THR A 383 -9.47 23.49 -9.11
N GLY A 384 -9.72 22.88 -10.28
CA GLY A 384 -10.86 23.17 -11.16
C GLY A 384 -12.05 22.23 -10.98
N VAL A 385 -12.01 21.29 -10.03
CA VAL A 385 -13.12 20.37 -9.76
C VAL A 385 -13.54 20.38 -8.30
N LYS A 386 -14.83 20.20 -8.04
CA LYS A 386 -15.43 19.86 -6.75
C LYS A 386 -15.58 18.35 -6.67
N ILE A 387 -15.13 17.75 -5.56
CA ILE A 387 -15.22 16.31 -5.34
C ILE A 387 -16.36 16.05 -4.36
N LEU A 388 -17.33 15.26 -4.80
CA LEU A 388 -18.53 14.90 -4.06
C LEU A 388 -18.62 13.38 -3.96
N ARG A 389 -18.96 12.89 -2.77
CA ARG A 389 -19.39 11.50 -2.62
C ARG A 389 -20.88 11.37 -2.91
N THR A 390 -21.23 10.38 -3.72
CA THR A 390 -22.61 9.93 -3.93
C THR A 390 -22.61 8.41 -3.83
N GLU A 391 -23.14 7.86 -2.73
CA GLU A 391 -23.16 6.42 -2.47
C GLU A 391 -21.74 5.80 -2.51
N SER A 392 -21.49 4.88 -3.44
CA SER A 392 -20.20 4.22 -3.71
C SER A 392 -19.40 4.89 -4.84
N CYS A 393 -19.81 6.09 -5.27
CA CYS A 393 -19.16 6.85 -6.33
C CYS A 393 -18.54 8.16 -5.80
N LEU A 394 -17.46 8.59 -6.47
CA LEU A 394 -16.94 9.95 -6.40
C LEU A 394 -17.26 10.68 -7.69
N GLN A 395 -18.03 11.76 -7.55
CA GLN A 395 -18.36 12.69 -8.62
C GLN A 395 -17.39 13.87 -8.58
N LEU A 396 -16.72 14.10 -9.71
CA LEU A 396 -15.88 15.26 -9.93
C LEU A 396 -16.68 16.23 -10.79
N CYS A 397 -17.07 17.36 -10.24
CA CYS A 397 -17.86 18.37 -10.93
C CYS A 397 -17.02 19.62 -11.21
N ARG A 398 -17.18 20.24 -12.38
CA ARG A 398 -16.50 21.49 -12.74
C ARG A 398 -17.52 22.63 -12.83
N VAL A 399 -17.08 23.86 -12.65
CA VAL A 399 -17.94 25.03 -12.90
C VAL A 399 -18.19 25.18 -14.40
N ASN A 400 -19.45 25.23 -14.80
CA ASN A 400 -19.88 25.61 -16.12
C ASN A 400 -19.72 27.13 -16.28
N ARG A 401 -18.99 27.54 -17.31
CA ARG A 401 -18.68 28.96 -17.55
C ARG A 401 -19.86 29.76 -18.08
N GLN A 402 -20.91 29.11 -18.58
CA GLN A 402 -22.07 29.76 -19.17
C GLN A 402 -23.08 30.21 -18.10
N ASP A 403 -23.38 29.35 -17.13
CA ASP A 403 -24.42 29.58 -16.11
C ASP A 403 -23.88 29.57 -14.66
N GLY A 404 -22.59 29.27 -14.47
CA GLY A 404 -21.95 29.19 -13.15
C GLY A 404 -22.32 27.94 -12.35
N GLN A 405 -23.09 27.01 -12.91
CA GLN A 405 -23.52 25.78 -12.24
C GLN A 405 -22.43 24.71 -12.24
N LEU A 406 -22.65 23.62 -11.51
CA LEU A 406 -21.72 22.49 -11.47
C LEU A 406 -22.13 21.42 -12.50
N ASP A 407 -21.25 21.20 -13.48
CA ASP A 407 -21.37 20.10 -14.44
C ASP A 407 -20.54 18.91 -13.97
N LEU A 408 -21.10 17.70 -14.10
CA LEU A 408 -20.35 16.47 -13.90
C LEU A 408 -19.22 16.36 -14.94
N TRP A 409 -17.98 16.26 -14.47
CA TRP A 409 -16.80 16.00 -15.31
C TRP A 409 -16.45 14.51 -15.33
N ALA A 410 -16.46 13.84 -14.18
CA ALA A 410 -16.29 12.39 -14.11
C ALA A 410 -17.09 11.78 -12.95
N ASN A 411 -17.56 10.56 -13.15
CA ASN A 411 -18.10 9.69 -12.11
C ASN A 411 -17.18 8.48 -11.97
N LEU A 412 -16.66 8.24 -10.77
CA LEU A 412 -15.76 7.15 -10.45
C LEU A 412 -16.45 6.19 -9.49
N ARG A 413 -16.79 4.98 -9.95
CA ARG A 413 -17.42 3.96 -9.10
C ARG A 413 -16.35 3.15 -8.38
N PHE A 414 -16.54 2.95 -7.08
CA PHE A 414 -15.68 2.11 -6.25
C PHE A 414 -16.46 0.90 -5.73
N THR A 415 -15.79 -0.25 -5.66
CA THR A 415 -16.37 -1.47 -5.06
C THR A 415 -15.98 -1.63 -3.59
N LEU A 416 -14.89 -0.98 -3.18
CA LEU A 416 -14.34 -1.03 -1.82
C LEU A 416 -14.33 0.36 -1.21
N TYR A 417 -14.79 0.43 0.04
CA TYR A 417 -14.84 1.68 0.81
C TYR A 417 -13.46 2.29 1.01
N GLU A 418 -12.47 1.47 1.41
CA GLU A 418 -11.12 1.95 1.66
C GLU A 418 -10.49 2.59 0.43
N ARG A 419 -10.71 1.99 -0.75
CA ARG A 419 -10.17 2.51 -2.02
C ARG A 419 -10.81 3.86 -2.38
N MET A 420 -12.10 4.04 -2.12
CA MET A 420 -12.80 5.32 -2.34
C MET A 420 -12.27 6.41 -1.40
N VAL A 421 -12.13 6.10 -0.10
CA VAL A 421 -11.60 7.03 0.90
C VAL A 421 -10.17 7.43 0.56
N LEU A 422 -9.27 6.48 0.27
CA LEU A 422 -7.89 6.79 -0.08
C LEU A 422 -7.80 7.69 -1.32
N PHE A 423 -8.64 7.42 -2.33
CA PHE A 423 -8.68 8.23 -3.54
C PHE A 423 -9.17 9.65 -3.23
N TYR A 424 -10.27 9.79 -2.49
CA TYR A 424 -10.80 11.09 -2.08
C TYR A 424 -9.79 11.89 -1.26
N CYS A 425 -9.22 11.30 -0.19
CA CYS A 425 -8.26 11.98 0.67
C CYS A 425 -7.02 12.42 -0.10
N THR A 426 -6.53 11.58 -1.03
CA THR A 426 -5.40 11.93 -1.91
C THR A 426 -5.72 13.13 -2.78
N LEU A 427 -6.86 13.15 -3.45
CA LEU A 427 -7.27 14.26 -4.30
C LEU A 427 -7.41 15.56 -3.51
N VAL A 428 -8.08 15.53 -2.36
CA VAL A 428 -8.32 16.72 -1.53
C VAL A 428 -7.01 17.27 -0.96
N ALA A 429 -6.10 16.40 -0.52
CA ALA A 429 -4.79 16.82 -0.03
C ALA A 429 -3.94 17.45 -1.13
N MET A 430 -3.82 16.81 -2.30
CA MET A 430 -3.08 17.37 -3.45
C MET A 430 -3.69 18.70 -3.93
N LYS A 431 -5.03 18.79 -4.03
CA LYS A 431 -5.74 20.02 -4.38
C LYS A 431 -5.50 21.15 -3.39
N CYS A 432 -5.30 20.84 -2.10
CA CYS A 432 -5.02 21.86 -1.09
C CYS A 432 -3.55 22.28 -1.04
N GLN A 433 -2.64 21.45 -1.53
CA GLN A 433 -1.20 21.73 -1.59
C GLN A 433 -0.83 22.46 -2.89
N ASP A 434 -1.69 22.42 -3.91
CA ASP A 434 -1.57 23.18 -5.16
C ASP A 434 -1.46 24.70 -4.88
N GLN A 435 -0.44 25.35 -5.44
CA GLN A 435 -0.21 26.79 -5.25
C GLN A 435 -1.26 27.67 -5.96
N VAL A 436 -2.01 27.11 -6.91
CA VAL A 436 -3.12 27.83 -7.56
C VAL A 436 -4.33 27.83 -6.62
N ALA A 437 -4.86 29.02 -6.35
CA ALA A 437 -6.04 29.16 -5.51
C ALA A 437 -7.23 28.33 -6.07
N LYS A 438 -7.91 27.63 -5.16
CA LYS A 438 -9.19 26.96 -5.47
C LYS A 438 -10.22 28.02 -5.84
N ALA A 439 -10.98 27.77 -6.91
CA ALA A 439 -12.09 28.66 -7.25
C ALA A 439 -13.15 28.63 -6.13
N PRO A 440 -13.79 29.78 -5.81
CA PRO A 440 -14.90 29.81 -4.85
C PRO A 440 -16.01 28.83 -5.23
N GLY A 441 -16.59 28.12 -4.25
CA GLY A 441 -17.69 27.17 -4.49
C GLY A 441 -17.25 25.75 -4.87
N LEU A 442 -15.94 25.50 -4.99
CA LEU A 442 -15.35 24.18 -5.22
C LEU A 442 -14.86 23.52 -3.93
N GLU A 443 -15.55 23.72 -2.81
CA GLU A 443 -15.27 23.01 -1.55
C GLU A 443 -15.67 21.54 -1.68
N ASP A 444 -14.78 20.63 -1.30
CA ASP A 444 -15.00 19.19 -1.42
C ASP A 444 -15.81 18.65 -0.24
N TYR A 445 -16.68 17.66 -0.50
CA TYR A 445 -17.53 17.04 0.52
C TYR A 445 -17.56 15.53 0.34
N PHE A 446 -17.21 14.80 1.40
CA PHE A 446 -17.36 13.36 1.46
C PHE A 446 -18.68 12.92 2.12
N GLU A 447 -19.37 13.86 2.76
CA GLU A 447 -20.69 13.66 3.34
C GLU A 447 -21.77 14.02 2.31
N PRO A 448 -22.91 13.29 2.30
CA PRO A 448 -23.29 12.21 3.21
C PRO A 448 -22.64 10.86 2.87
N GLY A 449 -22.58 9.96 3.85
CA GLY A 449 -22.15 8.57 3.66
C GLY A 449 -21.34 7.97 4.81
N GLU A 450 -20.72 8.82 5.61
CA GLU A 450 -20.06 8.44 6.87
C GLU A 450 -20.76 9.09 8.06
N GLU A 451 -20.88 8.34 9.15
CA GLU A 451 -21.32 8.83 10.46
C GLU A 451 -20.09 9.02 11.37
N GLU A 452 -20.01 10.17 12.05
CA GLU A 452 -18.99 10.41 13.07
C GLU A 452 -19.41 9.71 14.38
N GLU A 453 -18.73 8.63 14.72
CA GLU A 453 -18.96 7.88 15.96
C GLU A 453 -18.27 8.56 17.17
N PHE A 454 -17.15 9.24 16.91
CA PHE A 454 -16.37 9.94 17.92
C PHE A 454 -15.59 11.11 17.32
N GLY A 455 -15.46 12.20 18.08
CA GLY A 455 -14.57 13.31 17.80
C GLY A 455 -13.82 13.75 19.07
N GLY A 456 -12.50 13.91 18.97
CA GLY A 456 -11.65 14.32 20.10
C GLY A 456 -10.41 15.09 19.65
N GLU A 457 -9.71 15.72 20.59
CA GLU A 457 -8.48 16.46 20.31
C GLU A 457 -7.25 15.67 20.75
N ILE A 458 -6.36 15.39 19.80
CA ILE A 458 -5.06 14.76 20.04
C ILE A 458 -3.92 15.78 19.86
N GLU A 459 -2.81 15.51 20.52
CA GLU A 459 -1.59 16.31 20.47
C GLU A 459 -0.41 15.45 20.00
N ASP A 460 0.36 16.01 19.07
CA ASP A 460 1.57 15.42 18.52
C ASP A 460 2.67 16.49 18.48
N ASP A 461 3.72 16.29 19.27
CA ASP A 461 4.77 17.28 19.59
C ASP A 461 4.25 18.65 20.05
N ARG A 462 3.99 19.56 19.10
CA ARG A 462 3.48 20.92 19.33
C ARG A 462 2.17 21.21 18.59
N TYR A 463 1.68 20.25 17.81
CA TYR A 463 0.51 20.40 16.97
C TYR A 463 -0.70 19.71 17.59
N ARG A 464 -1.86 20.34 17.44
CA ARG A 464 -3.14 19.79 17.84
C ARG A 464 -3.92 19.38 16.61
N HIS A 465 -4.46 18.17 16.66
CA HIS A 465 -5.25 17.57 15.61
C HIS A 465 -6.65 17.25 16.11
N ALA A 466 -7.63 17.37 15.23
CA ALA A 466 -8.94 16.78 15.44
C ALA A 466 -8.89 15.33 14.97
N LEU A 467 -9.09 14.38 15.89
CA LEU A 467 -9.21 12.96 15.59
C LEU A 467 -10.69 12.60 15.54
N ARG A 468 -11.10 11.90 14.48
CA ARG A 468 -12.45 11.38 14.32
C ARG A 468 -12.44 9.89 14.07
N ILE A 469 -13.50 9.21 14.52
CA ILE A 469 -13.85 7.86 14.07
C ILE A 469 -15.05 8.00 13.15
N PHE A 470 -14.86 7.61 11.90
CA PHE A 470 -15.94 7.54 10.91
C PHE A 470 -16.35 6.11 10.67
N LYS A 471 -17.66 5.90 10.54
CA LYS A 471 -18.25 4.65 10.12
C LYS A 471 -19.06 4.87 8.85
N ASP A 472 -18.78 4.10 7.83
CA ASP A 472 -19.53 4.10 6.59
C ASP A 472 -20.92 3.50 6.77
N VAL A 473 -21.95 4.17 6.27
CA VAL A 473 -23.34 3.76 6.45
C VAL A 473 -23.69 2.51 5.61
N ASP A 474 -23.12 2.39 4.40
CA ASP A 474 -23.44 1.30 3.47
C ASP A 474 -22.54 0.07 3.68
N SER A 475 -21.22 0.25 3.62
CA SER A 475 -20.25 -0.85 3.78
C SER A 475 -20.02 -1.25 5.24
N GLY A 476 -20.33 -0.38 6.20
CA GLY A 476 -19.98 -0.58 7.61
C GLY A 476 -18.48 -0.42 7.91
N GLY A 477 -17.67 0.01 6.95
CA GLY A 477 -16.24 0.24 7.12
C GLY A 477 -15.97 1.31 8.17
N VAL A 478 -14.92 1.14 8.97
CA VAL A 478 -14.56 2.06 10.06
C VAL A 478 -13.14 2.59 9.85
N ARG A 479 -12.97 3.91 9.93
CA ARG A 479 -11.67 4.56 9.82
C ARG A 479 -11.44 5.60 10.90
N PHE A 480 -10.17 5.80 11.22
CA PHE A 480 -9.70 6.99 11.91
C PHE A 480 -9.33 8.05 10.89
N GLU A 481 -9.60 9.31 11.21
CA GLU A 481 -9.12 10.46 10.46
C GLU A 481 -8.54 11.49 11.41
N ALA A 482 -7.35 12.02 11.08
CA ALA A 482 -6.77 13.16 11.74
C ALA A 482 -6.68 14.35 10.80
N THR A 483 -7.23 15.50 11.21
CA THR A 483 -7.10 16.78 10.51
C THR A 483 -6.46 17.83 11.41
N ALA A 484 -5.98 18.93 10.84
CA ALA A 484 -5.51 20.06 11.65
C ALA A 484 -6.66 20.60 12.52
N ARG A 485 -6.39 20.91 13.79
CA ARG A 485 -7.46 21.38 14.69
C ARG A 485 -8.06 22.74 14.27
N ARG A 486 -7.24 23.61 13.68
CA ARG A 486 -7.60 24.98 13.27
C ARG A 486 -6.90 25.36 11.98
N GLY A 487 -7.31 26.49 11.41
CA GLY A 487 -6.68 27.07 10.22
C GLY A 487 -7.25 26.53 8.90
N PRO A 488 -6.60 26.87 7.77
CA PRO A 488 -7.10 26.56 6.43
C PRO A 488 -7.11 25.05 6.13
N LEU A 489 -6.30 24.27 6.85
CA LEU A 489 -6.17 22.82 6.66
C LEU A 489 -7.14 22.00 7.53
N LYS A 490 -8.08 22.63 8.25
CA LYS A 490 -8.94 21.94 9.23
C LYS A 490 -9.85 20.85 8.66
N ARG A 491 -10.09 20.88 7.35
CA ARG A 491 -10.90 19.93 6.58
C ARG A 491 -10.06 19.02 5.67
N ILE A 492 -8.74 19.11 5.75
CA ILE A 492 -7.83 18.31 4.91
C ILE A 492 -7.27 17.19 5.77
N PRO A 493 -7.40 15.92 5.36
CA PRO A 493 -6.84 14.80 6.11
C PRO A 493 -5.32 14.90 6.12
N ILE A 494 -4.73 14.83 7.32
CA ILE A 494 -3.29 14.66 7.49
C ILE A 494 -2.97 13.18 7.35
N TRP A 495 -3.75 12.33 8.00
CA TRP A 495 -3.69 10.89 7.81
C TRP A 495 -5.04 10.23 8.08
N THR A 496 -5.22 9.04 7.52
CA THR A 496 -6.36 8.15 7.82
C THR A 496 -5.85 6.73 8.07
N ALA A 497 -6.58 5.93 8.83
CA ALA A 497 -6.24 4.54 9.08
C ALA A 497 -7.52 3.69 9.14
N PHE A 498 -7.54 2.57 8.41
CA PHE A 498 -8.69 1.65 8.42
C PHE A 498 -8.56 0.67 9.58
N VAL A 499 -9.67 0.51 10.31
CA VAL A 499 -9.71 -0.17 11.60
C VAL A 499 -10.89 -1.14 11.74
N THR A 500 -11.65 -1.35 10.65
CA THR A 500 -12.80 -2.26 10.60
C THR A 500 -12.47 -3.65 11.15
N GLN A 501 -11.33 -4.21 10.75
CA GLN A 501 -10.86 -5.54 11.14
C GLN A 501 -10.52 -5.67 12.63
N TYR A 502 -10.38 -4.54 13.35
CA TYR A 502 -10.06 -4.52 14.77
C TYR A 502 -11.28 -4.26 15.65
N ILE A 503 -12.45 -4.00 15.07
CA ILE A 503 -13.69 -3.84 15.81
C ILE A 503 -14.00 -5.12 16.60
N GLY A 504 -14.25 -4.99 17.90
CA GLY A 504 -14.42 -6.11 18.83
C GLY A 504 -13.12 -6.70 19.40
N HIS A 505 -11.95 -6.40 18.83
CA HIS A 505 -10.66 -6.90 19.30
C HIS A 505 -10.11 -6.05 20.47
N ARG A 506 -10.60 -6.32 21.69
CA ARG A 506 -10.22 -5.56 22.90
C ARG A 506 -8.72 -5.46 23.18
N SER A 507 -7.93 -6.41 22.70
CA SER A 507 -6.47 -6.42 22.93
C SER A 507 -5.67 -5.66 21.87
N TRP A 508 -6.30 -5.17 20.79
CA TRP A 508 -5.62 -4.47 19.70
C TRP A 508 -5.08 -3.11 20.13
N MET A 509 -5.81 -2.40 20.98
CA MET A 509 -5.36 -1.16 21.58
C MET A 509 -5.23 -1.29 23.09
N LYS A 510 -4.29 -0.53 23.68
CA LYS A 510 -4.05 -0.51 25.12
C LYS A 510 -3.82 0.92 25.59
N ARG A 511 -4.42 1.28 26.71
CA ARG A 511 -4.09 2.52 27.42
C ARG A 511 -2.71 2.36 28.10
N VAL A 512 -1.76 3.21 27.74
CA VAL A 512 -0.38 3.21 28.29
C VAL A 512 -0.08 4.41 29.17
N GLY A 513 -1.00 5.37 29.26
CA GLY A 513 -0.95 6.51 30.18
C GLY A 513 -2.34 7.10 30.42
N HIS A 514 -2.43 8.18 31.20
CA HIS A 514 -3.70 8.85 31.45
C HIS A 514 -4.32 9.42 30.17
N THR A 515 -3.51 9.83 29.21
CA THR A 515 -3.96 10.44 27.95
C THR A 515 -3.53 9.68 26.70
N THR A 516 -2.85 8.55 26.85
CA THR A 516 -2.19 7.88 25.72
C THR A 516 -2.73 6.48 25.47
N VAL A 517 -3.10 6.22 24.22
CA VAL A 517 -3.48 4.91 23.69
C VAL A 517 -2.43 4.43 22.72
N GLN A 518 -2.00 3.18 22.87
CA GLN A 518 -1.07 2.51 21.97
C GLN A 518 -1.78 1.40 21.20
N PHE A 519 -1.42 1.23 19.93
CA PHE A 519 -1.99 0.23 19.03
C PHE A 519 -0.97 -0.87 18.74
N LYS A 520 -1.42 -2.12 18.60
CA LYS A 520 -0.56 -3.24 18.19
C LYS A 520 -0.17 -3.11 16.72
N ASP A 521 -1.17 -3.05 15.84
CA ASP A 521 -1.01 -3.06 14.39
C ASP A 521 -1.91 -1.97 13.78
N LEU A 522 -1.35 -0.77 13.57
CA LEU A 522 -2.05 0.34 12.93
C LEU A 522 -1.28 0.71 11.66
N HIS A 523 -2.00 0.94 10.57
CA HIS A 523 -1.42 1.38 9.31
C HIS A 523 -2.03 2.74 8.92
N PRO A 524 -1.37 3.87 9.25
CA PRO A 524 -1.81 5.19 8.83
C PRO A 524 -1.31 5.55 7.42
N TYR A 525 -2.22 5.99 6.55
CA TYR A 525 -1.95 6.61 5.27
C TYR A 525 -1.78 8.11 5.46
N VAL A 526 -0.60 8.64 5.15
CA VAL A 526 -0.24 10.05 5.41
C VAL A 526 -0.27 10.86 4.11
N PHE A 527 -1.00 11.97 4.11
CA PHE A 527 -1.30 12.77 2.91
C PHE A 527 -0.48 14.07 2.82
N CYS A 528 0.66 14.13 3.51
CA CYS A 528 1.58 15.26 3.43
C CYS A 528 3.03 14.80 3.62
N GLU A 529 3.96 15.60 3.10
CA GLU A 529 5.37 15.32 3.23
C GLU A 529 5.89 15.66 4.64
N GLY A 530 6.80 14.83 5.15
CA GLY A 530 7.51 15.07 6.42
C GLY A 530 6.73 14.73 7.69
N TYR A 531 5.40 14.55 7.63
CA TYR A 531 4.63 14.14 8.81
C TYR A 531 4.82 12.65 9.11
N LYS A 532 5.01 12.32 10.40
CA LYS A 532 5.12 10.95 10.88
C LYS A 532 4.18 10.76 12.06
N PRO A 533 3.16 9.89 11.96
CA PRO A 533 2.26 9.66 13.08
C PRO A 533 3.03 9.17 14.31
N PRO A 534 2.63 9.60 15.52
CA PRO A 534 3.41 9.40 16.73
C PRO A 534 3.61 7.92 17.05
N ARG A 535 4.83 7.57 17.46
CA ARG A 535 5.21 6.23 17.88
C ARG A 535 5.83 6.28 19.28
N GLY A 536 5.47 5.30 20.11
CA GLY A 536 6.04 5.15 21.44
C GLY A 536 7.44 4.54 21.40
N PRO A 537 8.13 4.41 22.56
CA PRO A 537 9.48 3.84 22.64
C PRO A 537 9.61 2.43 22.07
N SER A 538 8.54 1.64 22.09
CA SER A 538 8.47 0.31 21.48
C SER A 538 8.34 0.31 19.94
N GLY A 539 8.34 1.49 19.29
CA GLY A 539 8.14 1.64 17.85
C GLY A 539 6.70 1.53 17.36
N ARG A 540 5.75 1.15 18.23
CA ARG A 540 4.31 1.07 17.96
C ARG A 540 3.64 2.44 17.92
N TYR A 541 2.63 2.57 17.07
CA TYR A 541 1.82 3.78 16.98
C TYR A 541 1.06 4.07 18.27
N GLN A 542 0.97 5.35 18.59
CA GLN A 542 0.25 5.85 19.75
C GLN A 542 -0.52 7.12 19.41
N LEU A 543 -1.59 7.38 20.15
CA LEU A 543 -2.31 8.64 20.12
C LEU A 543 -2.32 9.22 21.54
N THR A 544 -1.98 10.49 21.66
CA THR A 544 -2.02 11.23 22.92
C THR A 544 -3.14 12.25 22.85
N PHE A 545 -4.18 12.06 23.65
CA PHE A 545 -5.29 12.97 23.77
C PHE A 545 -4.93 14.16 24.67
N THR A 546 -5.61 15.28 24.49
CA THR A 546 -5.46 16.44 25.38
C THR A 546 -6.14 16.24 26.73
N SER A 547 -7.08 15.30 26.83
CA SER A 547 -7.82 15.00 28.05
C SER A 547 -7.86 13.48 28.35
N PRO A 548 -7.74 13.08 29.63
CA PRO A 548 -7.93 11.67 30.03
C PRO A 548 -9.33 11.13 29.78
N GLU A 549 -10.31 12.03 29.70
CA GLU A 549 -11.70 11.70 29.46
C GLU A 549 -11.93 11.35 27.99
N ASP A 550 -11.37 12.11 27.05
CA ASP A 550 -11.39 11.80 25.62
C ASP A 550 -10.73 10.44 25.35
N THR A 551 -9.63 10.15 26.04
CA THR A 551 -8.96 8.83 25.96
C THR A 551 -9.90 7.71 26.35
N ARG A 552 -10.64 7.89 27.46
CA ARG A 552 -11.56 6.89 27.99
C ARG A 552 -12.76 6.72 27.05
N GLN A 553 -13.37 7.82 26.60
CA GLN A 553 -14.51 7.84 25.69
C GLN A 553 -14.15 7.24 24.33
N PHE A 554 -13.01 7.60 23.75
CA PHE A 554 -12.49 7.03 22.51
C PHE A 554 -12.45 5.49 22.58
N MET A 555 -11.82 4.94 23.63
CA MET A 555 -11.75 3.50 23.81
C MET A 555 -13.14 2.90 24.01
N GLU A 556 -13.99 3.51 24.84
CA GLU A 556 -15.33 3.00 25.13
C GLU A 556 -16.20 2.95 23.87
N ILE A 557 -16.23 4.04 23.10
CA ILE A 557 -17.02 4.16 21.86
C ILE A 557 -16.53 3.16 20.84
N PHE A 558 -15.22 3.06 20.60
CA PHE A 558 -14.68 2.11 19.62
C PHE A 558 -15.11 0.66 19.91
N HIS A 559 -15.15 0.26 21.19
CA HIS A 559 -15.60 -1.09 21.59
C HIS A 559 -17.11 -1.30 21.47
N ARG A 560 -17.90 -0.22 21.36
CA ARG A 560 -19.36 -0.25 21.18
C ARG A 560 -19.77 -0.22 19.70
N ILE A 561 -18.89 0.21 18.81
CA ILE A 561 -19.15 0.21 17.36
C ILE A 561 -19.52 -1.21 16.92
N ARG A 562 -20.62 -1.32 16.16
CA ARG A 562 -21.09 -2.56 15.55
C ARG A 562 -20.92 -2.47 14.04
N THR A 563 -20.21 -3.44 13.47
CA THR A 563 -20.11 -3.63 12.02
C THR A 563 -21.18 -4.64 11.59
N GLN A 564 -21.76 -4.45 10.39
CA GLN A 564 -22.56 -5.50 9.76
C GLN A 564 -21.60 -6.62 9.35
N ARG A 565 -21.93 -7.87 9.69
CA ARG A 565 -21.15 -9.04 9.31
C ARG A 565 -21.73 -9.70 8.08
#